data_AF-A0A8H7LWH2-F1
#
_entry.id   AF-A0A8H7LWH2-F1
#
_cell.length_a   1.000
_cell.length_b   1.000
_cell.length_c   1.000
_cell.angle_alpha   90.00
_cell.angle_beta   90.00
_cell.angle_gamma   90.00
#
_symmetry.space_group_name_H-M   'P 1'
#
loop_
_entity.id
_entity.type
_entity.pdbx_description
1 polymer ?
#
loop_
_entity_poly.entity_id
_entity_poly.type
_entity_poly.pdbx_seq_one_letter_code
_entity_poly.pdbx_strand_id
1 'polypeptide(L)'
;MAEFTYNNAVHSATGKTPFKALHGWEPTLTPSNVPMDIPKADDLATQMESQWKEIKLALQQSKSQMIAGEEGSPLEFKIGEEAWLDAKNLKLKL
;
A
#
# COMPACT_ATOMS: atom_id res chain seq x y z
N MET A 1 -6.93 0.74 -13.71
CA MET A 1 -6.07 0.52 -12.52
C MET A 1 -4.62 0.22 -12.91
N ALA A 2 -4.33 -0.78 -13.77
CA ALA A 2 -2.96 -1.18 -14.13
C ALA A 2 -2.04 -0.04 -14.60
N GLU A 3 -2.51 0.86 -15.47
CA GLU A 3 -1.71 1.99 -15.96
C GLU A 3 -1.32 2.97 -14.84
N PHE A 4 -2.25 3.29 -13.94
CA PHE A 4 -1.99 4.13 -12.79
C PHE A 4 -1.00 3.47 -11.82
N THR A 5 -1.16 2.16 -11.57
CA THR A 5 -0.22 1.41 -10.72
C THR A 5 1.16 1.36 -11.34
N TYR A 6 1.26 1.14 -12.64
CA TYR A 6 2.53 1.09 -13.38
C TYR A 6 3.24 2.46 -13.38
N ASN A 7 2.50 3.54 -13.66
CA ASN A 7 3.06 4.89 -13.76
C ASN A 7 3.53 5.47 -12.42
N ASN A 8 3.00 4.96 -11.29
CA ASN A 8 3.38 5.36 -9.92
C ASN A 8 4.27 4.32 -9.21
N ALA A 9 4.60 3.18 -9.83
CA ALA A 9 5.51 2.20 -9.25
C ALA A 9 6.97 2.57 -9.53
N VAL A 10 7.83 2.46 -8.51
CA VAL A 10 9.26 2.70 -8.67
C VAL A 10 9.86 1.63 -9.57
N HIS A 11 10.44 2.04 -10.70
CA HIS A 11 11.07 1.13 -11.63
C HIS A 11 12.51 0.81 -11.20
N SER A 12 12.87 -0.48 -11.17
CA SER A 12 14.16 -0.96 -10.64
C SER A 12 15.39 -0.39 -11.35
N ALA A 13 15.30 -0.18 -12.68
CA ALA A 13 16.42 0.33 -13.47
C ALA A 13 16.72 1.84 -13.26
N THR A 14 15.72 2.64 -12.88
CA THR A 14 15.85 4.10 -12.80
C THR A 14 15.72 4.64 -11.37
N GLY A 15 15.24 3.83 -10.43
CA GLY A 15 14.91 4.25 -9.06
C GLY A 15 13.81 5.32 -9.00
N LYS A 16 13.09 5.54 -10.11
CA LYS A 16 12.06 6.56 -10.28
C LYS A 16 10.81 5.91 -10.87
N THR A 17 9.66 6.51 -10.63
CA THR A 17 8.42 6.12 -11.30
C THR A 17 8.46 6.56 -12.77
N PRO A 18 7.81 5.84 -13.71
CA PRO A 18 7.74 6.26 -15.10
C PRO A 18 7.22 7.69 -15.27
N PHE A 19 6.23 8.10 -14.47
CA PHE A 19 5.72 9.47 -14.47
C PHE A 19 6.82 10.49 -14.12
N LYS A 20 7.55 10.25 -13.03
CA LYS A 20 8.65 11.12 -12.61
C LYS A 20 9.81 11.14 -13.60
N ALA A 21 10.09 10.01 -14.25
CA ALA A 21 11.11 9.94 -15.27
C ALA A 21 10.75 10.76 -16.52
N LEU A 22 9.47 10.77 -16.91
CA LEU A 22 8.97 11.50 -18.07
C LEU A 22 8.80 13.00 -17.81
N HIS A 23 8.24 13.37 -16.65
CA HIS A 23 7.84 14.75 -16.36
C HIS A 23 8.79 15.50 -15.42
N GLY A 24 9.73 14.81 -14.76
CA GLY A 24 10.69 15.41 -13.83
C GLY A 24 10.12 15.75 -12.45
N TRP A 25 8.81 15.63 -12.25
CA TRP A 25 8.12 15.79 -10.96
C TRP A 25 7.11 14.65 -10.77
N GLU A 26 6.75 14.40 -9.52
CA GLU A 26 5.74 13.42 -9.16
C GLU A 26 4.58 14.14 -8.47
N PRO A 27 3.34 14.00 -8.94
CA PRO A 27 2.22 14.69 -8.34
C PRO A 27 1.99 14.10 -6.96
N THR A 28 2.15 14.94 -5.95
CA THR A 28 1.56 14.65 -4.65
C THR A 28 0.06 14.73 -4.83
N LEU A 29 -0.58 13.56 -4.91
CA LEU A 29 -2.03 13.43 -4.82
C LEU A 29 -2.42 13.71 -3.36
N THR A 30 -2.23 14.94 -2.93
CA THR A 30 -2.80 15.51 -1.71
C THR A 30 -3.75 16.59 -2.17
N PRO A 31 -5.02 16.61 -1.72
CA PRO A 31 -5.98 17.60 -2.12
C PRO A 31 -5.44 18.91 -1.57
N SER A 32 -5.56 19.97 -2.34
CA SER A 32 -5.19 21.27 -1.80
C SER A 32 -6.14 21.60 -0.65
N ASN A 33 -5.60 21.92 0.52
CA ASN A 33 -6.37 22.55 1.60
C ASN A 33 -6.48 24.08 1.41
N VAL A 34 -5.92 24.61 0.32
CA VAL A 34 -6.01 26.03 -0.02
C VAL A 34 -7.30 26.25 -0.81
N PRO A 35 -8.23 27.10 -0.31
CA PRO A 35 -9.44 27.45 -1.04
C PRO A 35 -9.06 28.08 -2.38
N MET A 36 -9.64 27.58 -3.48
CA MET A 36 -9.49 28.21 -4.78
C MET A 36 -10.75 29.01 -5.13
N ASP A 37 -10.59 30.17 -5.77
CA ASP A 37 -11.72 30.96 -6.31
C ASP A 37 -12.47 30.24 -7.47
N ILE A 38 -12.18 28.96 -7.71
CA ILE A 38 -12.82 28.12 -8.71
C ILE A 38 -13.67 27.08 -7.96
N PRO A 39 -15.00 27.27 -7.85
CA PRO A 39 -15.87 26.39 -7.06
C PRO A 39 -15.75 24.91 -7.42
N LYS A 40 -15.59 24.59 -8.72
CA LYS A 40 -15.40 23.23 -9.20
C LYS A 40 -14.12 22.55 -8.66
N ALA A 41 -13.09 23.34 -8.38
CA ALA A 41 -11.83 22.81 -7.87
C ALA A 41 -11.95 22.48 -6.37
N ASP A 42 -12.68 23.30 -5.61
CA ASP A 42 -13.01 23.04 -4.20
C ASP A 42 -13.95 21.83 -4.04
N ASP A 43 -14.95 21.71 -4.92
CA ASP A 43 -15.84 20.53 -4.97
C ASP A 43 -15.03 19.25 -5.22
N LEU A 44 -14.09 19.30 -6.18
CA LEU A 44 -13.21 18.17 -6.50
C LEU A 44 -12.30 17.82 -5.31
N ALA A 45 -11.70 18.82 -4.64
CA ALA A 45 -10.85 18.60 -3.48
C ALA A 45 -11.63 17.94 -2.33
N THR A 46 -12.86 18.40 -2.09
CA THR A 46 -13.77 17.84 -1.08
C THR A 46 -14.12 16.38 -1.41
N GLN A 47 -14.44 16.10 -2.67
CA GLN A 47 -14.75 14.74 -3.13
C GLN A 47 -13.56 13.80 -2.95
N MET A 48 -12.35 14.23 -3.34
CA MET A 48 -11.13 13.44 -3.18
C MET A 48 -10.84 13.14 -1.70
N GLU A 49 -11.05 14.11 -0.82
CA GLU A 49 -10.85 13.91 0.62
C GLU A 49 -11.83 12.88 1.19
N SER A 50 -13.10 12.93 0.79
CA SER A 50 -14.11 11.94 1.20
C SER A 50 -13.73 10.53 0.74
N GLN A 51 -13.35 10.39 -0.54
CA GLN A 51 -13.00 9.09 -1.11
C GLN A 51 -11.78 8.48 -0.43
N TRP A 52 -10.75 9.25 -0.07
CA TRP A 52 -9.63 8.69 0.66
C TRP A 52 -9.95 8.32 2.09
N LYS A 53 -10.82 9.05 2.79
CA LYS A 53 -11.27 8.64 4.11
C LYS A 53 -11.92 7.26 4.02
N GLU A 54 -12.80 7.05 3.04
CA GLU A 54 -13.42 5.75 2.79
C GLU A 54 -12.39 4.66 2.45
N ILE A 55 -11.47 4.92 1.52
CA ILE A 55 -10.42 3.95 1.14
C ILE A 55 -9.54 3.60 2.34
N LYS A 56 -9.14 4.59 3.15
CA LYS A 56 -8.31 4.37 4.34
C LYS A 56 -9.05 3.51 5.36
N LEU A 57 -10.33 3.77 5.58
CA LEU A 57 -11.17 2.96 6.48
C LEU A 57 -11.31 1.53 5.96
N ALA A 58 -11.60 1.35 4.66
CA ALA A 58 -11.72 0.03 4.04
C ALA A 58 -10.41 -0.77 4.14
N LEU A 59 -9.26 -0.13 3.90
CA LEU A 59 -7.94 -0.75 4.06
C LEU A 59 -7.66 -1.16 5.50
N GLN A 60 -8.01 -0.30 6.47
CA GLN A 60 -7.87 -0.62 7.89
C GLN A 60 -8.76 -1.81 8.28
N GLN A 61 -10.02 -1.82 7.85
CA GLN A 61 -10.95 -2.91 8.10
C GLN A 61 -10.48 -4.22 7.47
N SER A 62 -10.04 -4.20 6.21
CA SER A 62 -9.49 -5.37 5.52
C SER A 62 -8.26 -5.92 6.23
N LYS A 63 -7.35 -5.06 6.68
CA LYS A 63 -6.18 -5.48 7.47
C LYS A 63 -6.60 -6.12 8.79
N SER A 64 -7.54 -5.53 9.52
CA SER A 64 -8.04 -6.10 10.77
C SER A 64 -8.69 -7.47 10.57
N GLN A 65 -9.47 -7.64 9.49
CA GLN A 65 -10.08 -8.94 9.15
C GLN A 65 -9.04 -9.98 8.76
N MET A 66 -8.00 -9.59 8.01
CA MET A 66 -6.89 -10.48 7.66
C MET A 66 -6.17 -10.98 8.91
N ILE A 67 -5.83 -10.08 9.84
CA ILE A 67 -5.17 -10.45 11.11
C ILE A 67 -6.08 -11.35 11.94
N ALA A 68 -7.37 -11.04 12.03
CA ALA A 68 -8.33 -11.86 12.78
C ALA A 68 -8.53 -13.25 12.14
N GLY A 69 -8.41 -13.38 10.83
CA GLY A 69 -8.46 -14.67 10.11
C GLY A 69 -7.14 -15.43 10.07
N GLU A 70 -6.02 -14.77 10.37
CA GLU A 70 -4.67 -15.35 10.44
C GLU A 70 -4.33 -15.97 11.80
N GLU A 71 -5.22 -15.90 12.80
CA GLU A 71 -5.15 -16.78 13.97
C GLU A 71 -5.51 -18.22 13.56
N GLY A 72 -4.63 -18.82 12.75
CA GLY A 72 -4.57 -20.26 12.60
C GLY A 72 -4.31 -20.88 13.97
N SER A 73 -4.97 -22.01 14.25
CA SER A 73 -4.64 -22.82 15.41
C SER A 73 -3.12 -23.08 15.41
N PRO A 74 -2.45 -23.04 16.58
CA PRO A 74 -1.04 -23.38 16.67
C PRO A 74 -0.81 -24.73 15.98
N LEU A 75 0.11 -24.79 15.02
CA LEU A 75 0.50 -26.06 14.43
C LEU A 75 1.10 -26.94 15.54
N GLU A 76 0.40 -28.02 15.86
CA GLU A 76 0.88 -29.05 16.79
C GLU A 76 1.77 -30.02 16.02
N PHE A 77 3.06 -30.07 16.36
CA PHE A 77 4.01 -31.03 15.82
C PHE A 77 4.20 -32.20 16.78
N LYS A 78 4.29 -33.41 16.24
CA LYS A 78 4.68 -34.58 17.04
C LYS A 78 6.20 -34.71 17.11
N ILE A 79 6.69 -35.31 18.19
CA ILE A 79 8.12 -35.63 18.31
C ILE A 79 8.52 -36.58 17.17
N GLY A 80 9.49 -36.17 16.35
CA GLY A 80 9.96 -36.91 15.17
C GLY A 80 9.36 -36.47 13.83
N GLU A 81 8.47 -35.47 13.83
CA GLU A 81 7.90 -34.90 12.61
C GLU A 81 8.85 -33.89 11.96
N GLU A 82 9.03 -33.97 10.64
CA GLU A 82 9.87 -33.05 9.88
C GLU A 82 9.06 -31.86 9.37
N ALA A 83 9.60 -30.65 9.50
CA ALA A 83 8.97 -29.41 9.05
C ALA A 83 9.91 -28.58 8.18
N TRP A 84 9.35 -27.95 7.14
CA TRP A 84 10.08 -27.03 6.28
C TRP A 84 10.16 -25.65 6.93
N LEU A 85 11.38 -25.14 7.10
CA LEU A 85 11.64 -23.81 7.68
C LEU A 85 12.09 -22.83 6.60
N ASP A 86 11.51 -21.63 6.59
CA ASP A 86 12.05 -20.52 5.81
C ASP A 86 13.26 -19.92 6.53
N ALA A 87 14.44 -20.12 5.96
CA ALA A 87 15.70 -19.67 6.54
C ALA A 87 15.97 -18.17 6.36
N LYS A 88 15.12 -17.41 5.63
CA LYS A 88 15.36 -15.99 5.31
C LYS A 88 15.63 -15.10 6.53
N ASN A 89 15.10 -15.45 7.69
CA ASN A 89 15.25 -14.68 8.93
C ASN A 89 15.95 -15.44 10.07
N LEU A 90 16.53 -16.62 9.80
CA LEU A 90 17.23 -17.39 10.81
C LEU A 90 18.67 -16.88 10.98
N LYS A 91 18.99 -16.35 12.16
CA LYS A 91 20.37 -16.05 12.55
C LYS A 91 21.06 -17.32 13.01
N LEU A 92 21.52 -18.13 12.06
CA LEU A 92 22.37 -19.26 12.38
C LEU A 92 23.77 -18.73 12.73
N LYS A 93 24.27 -19.09 13.91
CA LYS A 93 25.70 -18.97 14.21
C LYS A 93 26.39 -20.12 13.50
N LEU A 94 27.14 -19.80 12.45
CA LEU A 94 28.17 -20.67 11.89
C LEU A 94 29.33 -20.79 12.87
#